data_AF-A0A1G2BZK5-F1
#
_entry.id   AF-A0A1G2BZK5-F1
#
_cell.length_a   1.000
_cell.length_b   1.000
_cell.length_c   1.000
_cell.angle_alpha   90.00
_cell.angle_beta   90.00
_cell.angle_gamma   90.00
#
_symmetry.space_group_name_H-M   'P 1'
#
loop_
_entity.id
_entity.type
_entity.pdbx_description
1 polymer ?
#
loop_
_entity_poly.entity_id
_entity_poly.type
_entity_poly.pdbx_seq_one_letter_code
_entity_poly.pdbx_strand_id
1 'polypeptide(L)'
;MNNFEKITTPNKEDRSEEKESLLNKLGSSVQKRVQESHLPTQEILGYESTVGVYGGKINYDEEERMVFDMRGVVSKIDRFGDAVLRTYDEHVTKNPLEMFKKHPGWFFKFLVPGTKRYRGTPEEINKNIERLGLEEAYGLHDWGIEIKDQNIYKAGRPLQDIYRADLLQSDDLNQIDRFAALAQSAQYIQTTHQKHGALGEVLPSDIIFQKKSTGEISQPILNIPDIVYNEEKSTSEIDKKTTDLLDFTMSIGLEELRRSEDWDKTRQAIQTILNSYGDKSVIQLLKSFIKRGRLTMQGNEESIDLSKTTETLQPLTTMHNKARLNFDKNTTDDLRTLIIEECEAYLQSNPQ
;
A
#
# COMPACT_ATOMS: atom_id res chain seq x y z
N MET A 1 0.27 22.27 -73.33
CA MET A 1 0.32 23.73 -73.07
C MET A 1 -0.26 23.96 -71.68
N ASN A 2 0.46 24.73 -70.88
CA ASN A 2 0.25 24.98 -69.44
C ASN A 2 -1.20 25.28 -69.06
N ASN A 3 -1.64 24.74 -67.92
CA ASN A 3 -2.69 25.36 -67.12
C ASN A 3 -2.22 25.46 -65.66
N PHE A 4 -2.22 26.69 -65.16
CA PHE A 4 -1.85 27.08 -63.81
C PHE A 4 -2.84 26.53 -62.79
N GLU A 5 -2.30 25.97 -61.72
CA GLU A 5 -3.02 25.59 -60.50
C GLU A 5 -3.54 26.83 -59.76
N LYS A 6 -4.80 26.75 -59.31
CA LYS A 6 -5.34 27.61 -58.26
C LYS A 6 -5.92 26.72 -57.17
N ILE A 7 -5.36 26.91 -55.98
CA ILE A 7 -5.65 26.24 -54.72
C ILE A 7 -7.13 26.39 -54.35
N THR A 8 -7.78 25.27 -54.03
CA THR A 8 -8.94 25.21 -53.13
C THR A 8 -8.77 24.00 -52.21
N THR A 9 -8.72 24.28 -50.91
CA THR A 9 -8.60 23.34 -49.79
C THR A 9 -9.79 22.38 -49.71
N PRO A 10 -9.58 21.07 -49.49
CA PRO A 10 -10.63 20.17 -49.06
C PRO A 10 -10.77 20.15 -47.53
N ASN A 11 -12.04 20.24 -47.13
CA ASN A 11 -12.69 20.08 -45.84
C ASN A 11 -11.94 19.44 -44.66
N LYS A 12 -12.12 20.12 -43.52
CA LYS A 12 -12.19 19.53 -42.18
C LYS A 12 -13.31 18.49 -42.13
N GLU A 13 -12.98 17.26 -41.79
CA GLU A 13 -13.76 16.44 -40.86
C GLU A 13 -12.87 15.34 -40.27
N ASP A 14 -13.02 15.20 -38.95
CA ASP A 14 -12.66 14.08 -38.08
C ASP A 14 -11.21 13.61 -37.99
N ARG A 15 -10.46 14.27 -37.10
CA ARG A 15 -9.55 13.58 -36.17
C ARG A 15 -9.65 14.21 -34.78
N SER A 16 -10.67 13.82 -34.02
CA SER A 16 -10.60 13.87 -32.55
C SER A 16 -9.68 12.74 -32.07
N GLU A 17 -8.38 12.90 -32.28
CA GLU A 17 -7.40 12.19 -31.46
C GLU A 17 -7.26 13.00 -30.16
N GLU A 18 -7.91 12.51 -29.10
CA GLU A 18 -7.67 12.96 -27.73
C GLU A 18 -6.15 12.94 -27.48
N LYS A 19 -5.59 14.13 -27.24
CA LYS A 19 -4.23 14.26 -26.74
C LYS A 19 -4.17 13.57 -25.38
N GLU A 20 -3.75 12.31 -25.35
CA GLU A 20 -3.29 11.64 -24.15
C GLU A 20 -2.29 12.57 -23.44
N SER A 21 -2.70 13.04 -22.26
CA SER A 21 -1.89 13.92 -21.42
C SER A 21 -0.52 13.29 -21.17
N LEU A 22 0.54 14.11 -21.26
CA LEU A 22 1.91 13.74 -20.88
C LEU A 22 2.00 13.08 -19.48
N LEU A 23 1.07 13.41 -18.58
CA LEU A 23 0.94 12.80 -17.26
C LEU A 23 0.49 11.34 -17.31
N ASN A 24 -0.36 10.95 -18.26
CA ASN A 24 -0.77 9.55 -18.44
C ASN A 24 0.36 8.72 -19.05
N LYS A 25 1.18 9.31 -19.94
CA LYS A 25 2.38 8.66 -20.48
C LYS A 25 3.51 8.54 -19.46
N LEU A 26 3.71 9.54 -18.61
CA LEU A 26 4.66 9.49 -17.49
C LEU A 26 4.16 8.53 -16.39
N GLY A 27 2.88 8.57 -16.04
CA GLY A 27 2.25 7.68 -15.07
C GLY A 27 2.35 6.21 -15.49
N SER A 28 1.98 5.88 -16.72
CA SER A 28 2.11 4.51 -17.25
C SER A 28 3.56 4.05 -17.40
N SER A 29 4.51 4.96 -17.71
CA SER A 29 5.94 4.63 -17.77
C SER A 29 6.58 4.45 -16.40
N VAL A 30 6.10 5.16 -15.37
CA VAL A 30 6.49 4.97 -13.97
C VAL A 30 5.87 3.68 -13.45
N GLN A 31 4.57 3.45 -13.66
CA GLN A 31 3.87 2.23 -13.22
C GLN A 31 4.44 0.95 -13.86
N LYS A 32 4.79 0.98 -15.16
CA LYS A 32 5.52 -0.12 -15.84
C LYS A 32 6.98 -0.30 -15.38
N ARG A 33 7.59 0.70 -14.74
CA ARG A 33 8.97 0.65 -14.24
C ARG A 33 9.07 0.41 -12.73
N VAL A 34 8.00 0.66 -11.98
CA VAL A 34 7.92 0.59 -10.52
C VAL A 34 7.54 -0.81 -10.03
N GLN A 35 6.91 -1.63 -10.88
CA GLN A 35 6.74 -3.06 -10.64
C GLN A 35 7.81 -3.83 -11.43
N GLU A 36 8.90 -4.23 -10.78
CA GLU A 36 9.97 -4.96 -11.47
C GLU A 36 9.70 -6.47 -11.58
N SER A 37 8.85 -7.05 -10.71
CA SER A 37 8.42 -8.46 -10.78
C SER A 37 7.13 -8.75 -10.00
N HIS A 38 6.31 -9.66 -10.50
CA HIS A 38 5.15 -10.24 -9.78
C HIS A 38 5.54 -11.56 -9.09
N LEU A 39 4.72 -12.01 -8.14
CA LEU A 39 4.91 -13.32 -7.53
C LEU A 39 4.78 -14.45 -8.59
N PRO A 40 5.73 -15.39 -8.67
CA PRO A 40 5.81 -16.42 -9.71
C PRO A 40 4.80 -17.56 -9.48
N THR A 41 3.52 -17.23 -9.53
CA THR A 41 2.39 -18.11 -9.18
C THR A 41 1.86 -18.91 -10.36
N GLN A 42 2.12 -18.49 -11.60
CA GLN A 42 1.55 -19.10 -12.82
C GLN A 42 1.85 -20.60 -12.95
N GLU A 43 3.07 -21.02 -12.61
CA GLU A 43 3.50 -22.41 -12.78
C GLU A 43 2.77 -23.37 -11.83
N ILE A 44 2.55 -22.97 -10.56
CA ILE A 44 1.96 -23.84 -9.54
C ILE A 44 0.45 -23.60 -9.39
N LEU A 45 0.01 -22.34 -9.47
CA LEU A 45 -1.37 -21.93 -9.19
C LEU A 45 -2.20 -21.67 -10.46
N GLY A 46 -1.56 -21.60 -11.64
CA GLY A 46 -2.25 -21.43 -12.91
C GLY A 46 -2.74 -20.01 -13.21
N TYR A 47 -2.39 -19.01 -12.39
CA TYR A 47 -2.70 -17.60 -12.62
C TYR A 47 -1.49 -16.70 -12.35
N GLU A 48 -1.42 -15.54 -13.02
CA GLU A 48 -0.40 -14.52 -12.78
C GLU A 48 -0.85 -13.60 -11.64
N SER A 49 -0.16 -13.65 -10.49
CA SER A 49 -0.46 -12.80 -9.34
C SER A 49 -0.45 -11.31 -9.68
N THR A 50 -1.39 -10.55 -9.11
CA THR A 50 -1.38 -9.08 -9.20
C THR A 50 -0.47 -8.43 -8.17
N VAL A 51 0.10 -9.22 -7.25
CA VAL A 51 1.03 -8.74 -6.23
C VAL A 51 2.42 -8.60 -6.85
N GLY A 52 2.81 -7.34 -7.02
CA GLY A 52 4.18 -6.97 -7.35
C GLY A 52 5.05 -6.90 -6.10
N VAL A 53 6.33 -7.19 -6.25
CA VAL A 53 7.33 -6.88 -5.22
C VAL A 53 7.87 -5.48 -5.50
N TYR A 54 7.58 -4.54 -4.60
CA TYR A 54 7.92 -3.13 -4.78
C TYR A 54 9.35 -2.85 -4.32
N GLY A 55 10.08 -1.95 -4.99
CA GLY A 55 11.44 -1.57 -4.57
C GLY A 55 12.53 -2.60 -4.87
N GLY A 56 12.26 -3.61 -5.69
CA GLY A 56 13.22 -4.59 -6.19
C GLY A 56 12.57 -5.64 -7.09
N LYS A 57 13.32 -6.68 -7.45
CA LYS A 57 12.81 -7.78 -8.32
C LYS A 57 13.11 -9.16 -7.76
N ILE A 58 12.23 -10.11 -8.02
CA ILE A 58 12.51 -11.52 -7.79
C ILE A 58 13.46 -12.02 -8.89
N ASN A 59 14.60 -12.54 -8.45
CA ASN A 59 15.60 -13.20 -9.28
C ASN A 59 16.02 -14.52 -8.62
N TYR A 60 16.79 -15.31 -9.34
CA TYR A 60 17.45 -16.51 -8.84
C TYR A 60 18.96 -16.33 -8.92
N ASP A 61 19.69 -16.81 -7.91
CA ASP A 61 21.14 -16.86 -7.94
C ASP A 61 21.67 -18.12 -8.67
N GLU A 62 22.99 -18.33 -8.68
CA GLU A 62 23.62 -19.49 -9.33
C GLU A 62 23.26 -20.83 -8.66
N GLU A 63 22.76 -20.80 -7.42
CA GLU A 63 22.32 -21.97 -6.64
C GLU A 63 20.79 -22.15 -6.69
N GLU A 64 20.10 -21.44 -7.60
CA GLU A 64 18.63 -21.44 -7.73
C GLU A 64 17.88 -20.96 -6.47
N ARG A 65 18.55 -20.21 -5.60
CA ARG A 65 17.91 -19.53 -4.46
C ARG A 65 17.14 -18.33 -4.95
N MET A 66 15.89 -18.20 -4.53
CA MET A 66 15.05 -17.05 -4.84
C MET A 66 15.48 -15.85 -4.00
N VAL A 67 15.78 -14.73 -4.65
CA VAL A 67 16.28 -13.51 -4.01
C VAL A 67 15.44 -12.32 -4.45
N PHE A 68 15.01 -11.52 -3.49
CA PHE A 68 14.53 -10.16 -3.70
C PHE A 68 15.74 -9.24 -3.96
N ASP A 69 16.05 -9.01 -5.24
CA ASP A 69 17.15 -8.18 -5.74
C ASP A 69 16.88 -6.70 -5.46
N MET A 70 17.77 -6.06 -4.71
CA MET A 70 17.67 -4.64 -4.39
C MET A 70 18.75 -3.79 -5.08
N ARG A 71 19.54 -4.35 -6.00
CA ARG A 71 20.64 -3.62 -6.68
C ARG A 71 20.15 -2.68 -7.77
N GLY A 72 18.89 -2.80 -8.19
CA GLY A 72 18.29 -2.05 -9.27
C GLY A 72 18.36 -0.54 -9.08
N VAL A 73 18.43 0.21 -10.18
CA VAL A 73 18.33 1.68 -10.14
C VAL A 73 16.93 2.11 -9.66
N VAL A 74 15.90 1.35 -10.00
CA VAL A 74 14.52 1.58 -9.54
C VAL A 74 14.42 1.42 -8.02
N SER A 75 15.01 0.37 -7.44
CA SER A 75 15.08 0.17 -5.99
C SER A 75 15.60 1.40 -5.23
N LYS A 76 16.62 2.07 -5.79
CA LYS A 76 17.19 3.31 -5.22
C LYS A 76 16.25 4.50 -5.36
N ILE A 77 15.57 4.63 -6.50
CA ILE A 77 14.57 5.67 -6.74
C ILE A 77 13.36 5.48 -5.81
N ASP A 78 12.88 4.25 -5.66
CA ASP A 78 11.77 3.91 -4.79
C ASP A 78 12.11 4.15 -3.33
N ARG A 79 13.30 3.75 -2.87
CA ARG A 79 13.75 4.04 -1.50
C ARG A 79 13.81 5.53 -1.21
N PHE A 80 14.29 6.33 -2.17
CA PHE A 80 14.30 7.79 -2.03
C PHE A 80 12.87 8.38 -2.08
N GLY A 81 12.02 7.90 -2.99
CA GLY A 81 10.63 8.31 -3.11
C GLY A 81 9.83 8.01 -1.84
N ASP A 82 9.90 6.77 -1.36
CA ASP A 82 9.35 6.32 -0.08
C ASP A 82 9.83 7.22 1.05
N ALA A 83 11.12 7.57 1.08
CA ALA A 83 11.65 8.45 2.11
C ALA A 83 11.04 9.87 2.03
N VAL A 84 10.94 10.46 0.85
CA VAL A 84 10.32 11.79 0.69
C VAL A 84 8.85 11.78 1.10
N LEU A 85 8.11 10.72 0.76
CA LEU A 85 6.69 10.59 1.04
C LEU A 85 6.41 10.33 2.53
N ARG A 86 7.15 9.39 3.11
CA ARG A 86 6.97 8.93 4.49
C ARG A 86 7.61 9.83 5.54
N THR A 87 8.36 10.86 5.10
CA THR A 87 8.77 11.98 5.96
C THR A 87 7.56 12.71 6.56
N TYR A 88 6.40 12.66 5.91
CA TYR A 88 5.22 13.42 6.32
C TYR A 88 3.98 12.57 6.59
N ASP A 89 4.11 11.22 6.68
CA ASP A 89 3.00 10.25 6.87
C ASP A 89 1.99 10.65 7.97
N GLU A 90 2.43 11.42 8.95
CA GLU A 90 1.62 11.83 10.10
C GLU A 90 0.93 13.19 9.96
N HIS A 91 1.19 13.91 8.88
CA HIS A 91 1.41 15.34 8.96
C HIS A 91 1.04 16.11 7.68
N VAL A 92 -0.21 15.96 7.21
CA VAL A 92 -0.83 17.03 6.38
C VAL A 92 -1.37 18.09 7.33
N THR A 93 -0.53 19.03 7.73
CA THR A 93 -1.05 20.20 8.45
C THR A 93 -1.86 21.03 7.47
N LYS A 94 -3.19 20.89 7.49
CA LYS A 94 -4.09 21.67 6.62
C LYS A 94 -3.90 23.18 6.78
N ASN A 95 -3.42 23.63 7.95
CA ASN A 95 -3.12 25.03 8.23
C ASN A 95 -1.90 25.19 9.17
N PRO A 96 -0.66 25.21 8.63
CA PRO A 96 0.58 25.28 9.42
C PRO A 96 0.64 26.50 10.36
N LEU A 97 0.07 27.62 9.92
CA LEU A 97 0.01 28.88 10.67
C LEU A 97 -0.87 28.78 11.91
N GLU A 98 -1.99 28.05 11.84
CA GLU A 98 -2.82 27.80 13.02
C GLU A 98 -2.17 26.85 14.02
N MET A 99 -1.46 25.83 13.54
CA MET A 99 -0.71 24.92 14.39
C MET A 99 0.41 25.66 15.13
N PHE A 100 1.15 26.52 14.45
CA PHE A 100 2.16 27.38 15.09
C PHE A 100 1.55 28.28 16.17
N LYS A 101 0.40 28.91 15.88
CA LYS A 101 -0.29 29.82 16.82
C LYS A 101 -0.81 29.11 18.07
N LYS A 102 -1.34 27.90 17.94
CA LYS A 102 -1.95 27.14 19.05
C LYS A 102 -0.95 26.25 19.79
N HIS A 103 0.01 25.67 19.08
CA HIS A 103 0.95 24.66 19.59
C HIS A 103 2.37 24.84 19.00
N PRO A 104 3.07 25.94 19.32
CA PRO A 104 4.36 26.29 18.71
C PRO A 104 5.46 25.24 18.94
N GLY A 105 5.50 24.60 20.11
CA GLY A 105 6.47 23.53 20.40
C GLY A 105 6.29 22.27 19.55
N TRP A 106 5.04 21.95 19.15
CA TRP A 106 4.75 20.84 18.23
C TRP A 106 5.08 21.21 16.79
N PHE A 107 4.89 22.48 16.43
CA PHE A 107 5.28 23.01 15.13
C PHE A 107 6.79 22.90 14.86
N PHE A 108 7.65 23.18 15.84
CA PHE A 108 9.10 23.01 15.62
C PHE A 108 9.54 21.55 15.59
N LYS A 109 8.87 20.65 16.32
CA LYS A 109 9.09 19.20 16.22
C LYS A 109 8.69 18.65 14.83
N PHE A 110 7.67 19.24 14.21
CA PHE A 110 7.22 18.94 12.85
C PHE A 110 8.26 19.29 11.77
N LEU A 111 9.12 20.30 12.04
CA LEU A 111 10.14 20.76 11.09
C LEU A 111 11.46 19.99 11.17
N VAL A 112 11.64 19.05 12.12
CA VAL A 112 12.87 18.26 12.24
C VAL A 112 12.92 17.21 11.13
N PRO A 113 13.79 17.36 10.09
CA PRO A 113 13.78 16.51 8.91
C PRO A 113 14.06 15.04 9.27
N GLY A 114 13.44 14.10 8.53
CA GLY A 114 13.73 12.67 8.58
C GLY A 114 12.47 11.80 8.59
N THR A 115 12.51 10.72 7.81
CA THR A 115 11.46 9.69 7.71
C THR A 115 11.19 9.00 9.03
N LYS A 116 9.92 8.81 9.39
CA LYS A 116 9.56 7.94 10.53
C LYS A 116 9.61 6.46 10.18
N ARG A 117 9.33 6.14 8.92
CA ARG A 117 9.50 4.81 8.34
C ARG A 117 9.99 4.95 6.91
N TYR A 118 10.77 4.00 6.44
CA TYR A 118 11.37 4.01 5.11
C TYR A 118 11.69 2.58 4.68
N ARG A 119 11.93 2.40 3.38
CA ARG A 119 12.43 1.14 2.84
C ARG A 119 13.86 0.90 3.30
N GLY A 120 14.10 -0.18 4.04
CA GLY A 120 15.40 -0.46 4.65
C GLY A 120 16.49 -0.82 3.64
N THR A 121 17.75 -0.83 4.09
CA THR A 121 18.81 -1.63 3.45
C THR A 121 18.54 -3.12 3.66
N PRO A 122 19.19 -4.02 2.90
CA PRO A 122 19.13 -5.46 3.18
C PRO A 122 19.41 -5.80 4.66
N GLU A 123 20.37 -5.12 5.30
CA GLU A 123 20.70 -5.34 6.71
C GLU A 123 19.61 -4.86 7.67
N GLU A 124 19.00 -3.69 7.40
CA GLU A 124 17.88 -3.16 8.18
C GLU A 124 16.64 -4.06 8.03
N ILE A 125 16.38 -4.53 6.82
CA ILE A 125 15.27 -5.45 6.52
C ILE A 125 15.51 -6.81 7.20
N ASN A 126 16.73 -7.35 7.14
CA ASN A 126 17.07 -8.60 7.82
C ASN A 126 16.91 -8.49 9.35
N LYS A 127 17.33 -7.37 9.95
CA LYS A 127 17.06 -7.11 11.38
C LYS A 127 15.55 -7.04 11.68
N ASN A 128 14.77 -6.49 10.76
CA ASN A 128 13.31 -6.44 10.90
C ASN A 128 12.68 -7.84 10.79
N ILE A 129 13.18 -8.68 9.87
CA ILE A 129 12.82 -10.10 9.73
C ILE A 129 13.09 -10.85 11.03
N GLU A 130 14.29 -10.69 11.61
CA GLU A 130 14.67 -11.29 12.90
C GLU A 130 13.75 -10.84 14.04
N ARG A 131 13.50 -9.53 14.14
CA ARG A 131 12.59 -8.97 15.14
C ARG A 131 11.18 -9.57 15.05
N LEU A 132 10.70 -9.81 13.83
CA LEU A 132 9.36 -10.30 13.54
C LEU A 132 9.25 -11.84 13.58
N GLY A 133 10.34 -12.56 13.80
CA GLY A 133 10.34 -14.03 13.86
C GLY A 133 10.14 -14.71 12.51
N LEU A 134 10.66 -14.11 11.42
CA LEU A 134 10.48 -14.58 10.04
C LEU A 134 11.75 -15.21 9.44
N GLU A 135 12.74 -15.54 10.25
CA GLU A 135 14.07 -16.01 9.80
C GLU A 135 14.03 -17.38 9.11
N GLU A 136 12.99 -18.18 9.35
CA GLU A 136 12.79 -19.43 8.63
C GLU A 136 12.33 -19.19 7.19
N ALA A 137 11.57 -18.12 6.96
CA ALA A 137 11.06 -17.74 5.65
C ALA A 137 12.05 -16.91 4.84
N TYR A 138 12.81 -16.03 5.51
CA TYR A 138 13.67 -15.04 4.85
C TYR A 138 15.07 -14.96 5.47
N GLY A 139 16.04 -14.44 4.72
CA GLY A 139 17.36 -14.13 5.26
C GLY A 139 18.16 -13.15 4.43
N LEU A 140 19.26 -12.66 4.98
CA LEU A 140 20.15 -11.75 4.29
C LEU A 140 20.84 -12.45 3.11
N HIS A 141 20.88 -11.77 1.97
CA HIS A 141 21.65 -12.17 0.79
C HIS A 141 22.59 -11.02 0.38
N ASP A 142 23.71 -11.33 -0.26
CA ASP A 142 24.74 -10.36 -0.71
C ASP A 142 24.19 -9.20 -1.58
N TRP A 143 23.00 -9.35 -2.16
CA TRP A 143 22.39 -8.38 -3.05
C TRP A 143 20.92 -8.09 -2.74
N GLY A 144 20.44 -8.50 -1.56
CA GLY A 144 19.06 -8.30 -1.15
C GLY A 144 18.62 -9.24 -0.04
N ILE A 145 17.41 -9.79 -0.17
CA ILE A 145 16.83 -10.71 0.81
C ILE A 145 16.54 -12.05 0.13
N GLU A 146 17.09 -13.13 0.67
CA GLU A 146 16.77 -14.50 0.28
C GLU A 146 15.36 -14.86 0.76
N ILE A 147 14.59 -15.50 -0.12
CA ILE A 147 13.33 -16.15 0.19
C ILE A 147 13.62 -17.64 0.35
N LYS A 148 13.89 -18.04 1.60
CA LYS A 148 14.32 -19.40 1.96
C LYS A 148 13.22 -20.41 1.70
N ASP A 149 11.99 -20.09 2.12
CA ASP A 149 10.81 -20.85 1.74
C ASP A 149 10.17 -20.27 0.46
N GLN A 150 10.68 -20.73 -0.68
CA GLN A 150 10.18 -20.30 -2.00
C GLN A 150 8.70 -20.64 -2.23
N ASN A 151 8.13 -21.60 -1.48
CA ASN A 151 6.72 -21.98 -1.64
C ASN A 151 5.77 -20.87 -1.20
N ILE A 152 6.21 -19.98 -0.31
CA ILE A 152 5.46 -18.77 0.05
C ILE A 152 5.13 -17.98 -1.22
N TYR A 153 6.07 -17.88 -2.17
CA TYR A 153 5.91 -17.04 -3.36
C TYR A 153 5.36 -17.81 -4.56
N LYS A 154 5.74 -19.08 -4.72
CA LYS A 154 5.30 -19.91 -5.85
C LYS A 154 3.89 -20.47 -5.64
N ALA A 155 3.54 -20.84 -4.40
CA ALA A 155 2.28 -21.51 -4.06
C ALA A 155 1.42 -20.74 -3.05
N GLY A 156 1.87 -19.58 -2.55
CA GLY A 156 1.07 -18.75 -1.66
C GLY A 156 -0.06 -18.03 -2.39
N ARG A 157 -1.16 -17.78 -1.65
CA ARG A 157 -2.29 -16.97 -2.10
C ARG A 157 -2.26 -15.64 -1.35
N PRO A 158 -1.78 -14.56 -1.96
CA PRO A 158 -1.84 -13.24 -1.33
C PRO A 158 -3.29 -12.81 -1.07
N LEU A 159 -3.52 -12.09 0.03
CA LEU A 159 -4.85 -11.56 0.34
C LEU A 159 -5.36 -10.64 -0.77
N GLN A 160 -4.48 -9.83 -1.37
CA GLN A 160 -4.85 -9.00 -2.51
C GLN A 160 -5.38 -9.81 -3.70
N ASP A 161 -4.74 -10.93 -4.04
CA ASP A 161 -5.20 -11.80 -5.13
C ASP A 161 -6.53 -12.47 -4.77
N ILE A 162 -6.73 -12.89 -3.52
CA ILE A 162 -8.03 -13.39 -3.04
C ILE A 162 -9.12 -12.34 -3.27
N TYR A 163 -8.83 -11.06 -3.00
CA TYR A 163 -9.73 -9.94 -3.26
C TYR A 163 -9.89 -9.59 -4.75
N ARG A 164 -8.97 -10.04 -5.61
CA ARG A 164 -8.95 -9.85 -7.06
C ARG A 164 -9.24 -11.11 -7.87
N ALA A 165 -9.85 -12.11 -7.24
CA ALA A 165 -10.22 -13.36 -7.89
C ALA A 165 -11.11 -13.15 -9.14
N ASP A 166 -11.90 -12.07 -9.16
CA ASP A 166 -12.70 -11.62 -10.31
C ASP A 166 -11.83 -11.20 -11.51
N LEU A 167 -10.72 -10.51 -11.28
CA LEU A 167 -9.78 -10.07 -12.32
C LEU A 167 -8.87 -11.20 -12.79
N LEU A 168 -8.46 -12.06 -11.86
CA LEU A 168 -7.53 -13.16 -12.10
C LEU A 168 -8.20 -14.38 -12.72
N GLN A 169 -9.54 -14.43 -12.74
CA GLN A 169 -10.33 -15.53 -13.30
C GLN A 169 -9.89 -16.91 -12.75
N SER A 170 -9.48 -16.95 -11.48
CA SER A 170 -8.95 -18.16 -10.84
C SER A 170 -10.04 -18.87 -10.04
N ASP A 171 -10.39 -20.08 -10.44
CA ASP A 171 -11.34 -20.94 -9.73
C ASP A 171 -10.84 -21.28 -8.31
N ASP A 172 -9.52 -21.40 -8.11
CA ASP A 172 -8.92 -21.65 -6.79
C ASP A 172 -9.21 -20.48 -5.84
N LEU A 173 -9.00 -19.25 -6.30
CA LEU A 173 -9.22 -18.04 -5.49
C LEU A 173 -10.71 -17.76 -5.26
N ASN A 174 -11.57 -18.06 -6.23
CA ASN A 174 -13.02 -17.87 -6.11
C ASN A 174 -13.68 -18.77 -5.06
N GLN A 175 -13.03 -19.88 -4.69
CA GLN A 175 -13.51 -20.79 -3.65
C GLN A 175 -13.12 -20.33 -2.24
N ILE A 176 -12.24 -19.34 -2.09
CA ILE A 176 -11.79 -18.83 -0.79
C ILE A 176 -12.77 -17.78 -0.28
N ASP A 177 -13.27 -17.95 0.94
CA ASP A 177 -14.02 -16.89 1.62
C ASP A 177 -13.08 -15.75 2.00
N ARG A 178 -13.16 -14.65 1.23
CA ARG A 178 -12.34 -13.46 1.44
C ARG A 178 -12.54 -12.79 2.80
N PHE A 179 -13.74 -12.87 3.40
CA PHE A 179 -13.98 -12.30 4.73
C PHE A 179 -13.36 -13.18 5.82
N ALA A 180 -13.40 -14.51 5.66
CA ALA A 180 -12.67 -15.41 6.54
C ALA A 180 -11.15 -15.20 6.42
N ALA A 181 -10.63 -14.98 5.21
CA ALA A 181 -9.24 -14.61 4.98
C ALA A 181 -8.89 -13.29 5.67
N LEU A 182 -9.72 -12.26 5.49
CA LEU A 182 -9.52 -10.96 6.11
C LEU A 182 -9.52 -11.03 7.64
N ALA A 183 -10.41 -11.82 8.24
CA ALA A 183 -10.45 -12.04 9.68
C ALA A 183 -9.14 -12.66 10.19
N GLN A 184 -8.63 -13.69 9.49
CA GLN A 184 -7.35 -14.32 9.83
C GLN A 184 -6.17 -13.33 9.69
N SER A 185 -6.15 -12.51 8.64
CA SER A 185 -5.14 -11.46 8.45
C SER A 185 -5.14 -10.45 9.61
N ALA A 186 -6.32 -9.96 10.00
CA ALA A 186 -6.44 -8.98 11.09
C ALA A 186 -6.03 -9.57 12.45
N GLN A 187 -6.37 -10.83 12.73
CA GLN A 187 -5.90 -11.54 13.92
C GLN A 187 -4.39 -11.75 13.93
N TYR A 188 -3.82 -12.06 12.77
CA TYR A 188 -2.38 -12.21 12.62
C TYR A 188 -1.64 -10.89 12.83
N ILE A 189 -2.11 -9.80 12.22
CA ILE A 189 -1.57 -8.44 12.43
C ILE A 189 -1.60 -8.09 13.92
N GLN A 190 -2.73 -8.33 14.59
CA GLN A 190 -2.83 -8.07 16.03
C GLN A 190 -1.85 -8.93 16.85
N THR A 191 -1.76 -10.22 16.55
CA THR A 191 -0.88 -11.14 17.28
C THR A 191 0.58 -10.70 17.12
N THR A 192 0.98 -10.30 15.91
CA THR A 192 2.32 -9.77 15.65
C THR A 192 2.54 -8.43 16.35
N HIS A 193 1.57 -7.52 16.34
CA HIS A 193 1.63 -6.28 17.10
C HIS A 193 1.83 -6.50 18.60
N GLN A 194 1.20 -7.52 19.18
CA GLN A 194 1.34 -7.85 20.59
C GLN A 194 2.71 -8.45 20.92
N LYS A 195 3.23 -9.33 20.06
CA LYS A 195 4.49 -10.05 20.31
C LYS A 195 5.73 -9.27 19.91
N HIS A 196 5.71 -8.61 18.76
CA HIS A 196 6.88 -8.07 18.10
C HIS A 196 6.83 -6.53 17.92
N GLY A 197 5.66 -5.92 18.14
CA GLY A 197 5.42 -4.50 17.87
C GLY A 197 4.94 -4.26 16.44
N ALA A 198 4.94 -3.00 16.01
CA ALA A 198 4.45 -2.61 14.69
C ALA A 198 5.27 -3.24 13.54
N LEU A 199 4.64 -3.41 12.38
CA LEU A 199 5.14 -4.12 11.21
C LEU A 199 5.96 -3.21 10.29
N GLY A 200 5.57 -1.94 10.18
CA GLY A 200 6.24 -0.95 9.34
C GLY A 200 5.28 -0.41 8.29
N GLU A 201 4.65 -1.31 7.54
CA GLU A 201 3.55 -1.09 6.62
C GLU A 201 2.77 -2.41 6.49
N VAL A 202 1.45 -2.32 6.31
CA VAL A 202 0.63 -3.51 6.07
C VAL A 202 -0.43 -3.23 5.03
N LEU A 203 -0.32 -3.93 3.91
CA LEU A 203 -1.25 -3.90 2.79
C LEU A 203 -1.81 -5.31 2.54
N PRO A 204 -2.88 -5.44 1.74
CA PRO A 204 -3.37 -6.75 1.31
C PRO A 204 -2.32 -7.57 0.53
N SER A 205 -1.36 -6.91 -0.12
CA SER A 205 -0.21 -7.57 -0.78
C SER A 205 0.76 -8.22 0.19
N ASP A 206 0.75 -7.78 1.45
CA ASP A 206 1.78 -8.14 2.43
C ASP A 206 1.40 -9.37 3.24
N ILE A 207 0.18 -9.88 3.06
CA ILE A 207 -0.31 -11.08 3.74
C ILE A 207 -0.46 -12.19 2.71
N ILE A 208 0.33 -13.25 2.88
CA ILE A 208 0.33 -14.42 2.00
C ILE A 208 -0.19 -15.62 2.79
N PHE A 209 -1.15 -16.33 2.22
CA PHE A 209 -1.69 -17.55 2.80
C PHE A 209 -1.11 -18.79 2.14
N GLN A 210 -0.82 -19.81 2.95
CA GLN A 210 -0.67 -21.17 2.43
C GLN A 210 -2.06 -21.83 2.35
N LYS A 211 -2.27 -22.73 1.39
CA LYS A 211 -3.53 -23.50 1.28
C LYS A 211 -3.45 -24.75 2.13
N LYS A 212 -4.48 -25.00 2.94
CA LYS A 212 -4.67 -26.25 3.69
C LYS A 212 -5.45 -27.26 2.88
N SER A 213 -6.58 -26.84 2.32
CA SER A 213 -7.53 -27.67 1.59
C SER A 213 -8.39 -26.81 0.65
N THR A 214 -9.30 -27.40 -0.12
CA THR A 214 -10.17 -26.67 -1.07
C THR A 214 -10.97 -25.58 -0.36
N GLY A 215 -10.81 -24.32 -0.77
CA GLY A 215 -11.46 -23.15 -0.14
C GLY A 215 -10.93 -22.77 1.25
N GLU A 216 -10.02 -23.54 1.84
CA GLU A 216 -9.47 -23.29 3.17
C GLU A 216 -7.99 -22.88 3.09
N ILE A 217 -7.71 -21.71 3.64
CA ILE A 217 -6.38 -21.14 3.80
C ILE A 217 -5.89 -21.27 5.24
N SER A 218 -4.57 -21.32 5.40
CA SER A 218 -3.88 -21.45 6.68
C SER A 218 -2.91 -20.32 6.95
N GLN A 219 -2.67 -20.14 8.25
CA GLN A 219 -1.60 -19.35 8.87
C GLN A 219 -0.98 -18.32 7.91
N PRO A 220 -1.53 -17.11 7.89
CA PRO A 220 -0.93 -16.04 7.09
C PRO A 220 0.53 -15.82 7.50
N ILE A 221 1.36 -15.50 6.53
CA ILE A 221 2.73 -15.05 6.71
C ILE A 221 2.92 -13.70 6.02
N LEU A 222 3.79 -12.87 6.58
CA LEU A 222 4.17 -11.61 5.95
C LEU A 222 4.98 -11.89 4.68
N ASN A 223 4.67 -11.16 3.62
CA ASN A 223 5.62 -10.83 2.56
C ASN A 223 6.84 -10.12 3.17
N ILE A 224 7.96 -10.00 2.46
CA ILE A 224 9.18 -9.37 2.99
C ILE A 224 8.85 -8.00 3.62
N PRO A 225 9.04 -7.81 4.94
CA PRO A 225 8.68 -6.58 5.64
C PRO A 225 9.77 -5.52 5.42
N ASP A 226 9.81 -5.00 4.19
CA ASP A 226 10.87 -4.14 3.67
C ASP A 226 10.84 -2.70 4.18
N ILE A 227 9.73 -2.30 4.81
CA ILE A 227 9.57 -1.01 5.48
C ILE A 227 9.94 -1.14 6.95
N VAL A 228 10.89 -0.30 7.39
CA VAL A 228 11.38 -0.27 8.76
C VAL A 228 11.08 1.08 9.40
N TYR A 229 10.87 1.10 10.72
CA TYR A 229 10.76 2.33 11.49
C TYR A 229 12.15 2.91 11.78
N ASN A 230 12.26 4.23 11.65
CA ASN A 230 13.48 4.95 11.97
C ASN A 230 13.71 4.99 13.49
N GLU A 231 14.77 4.34 13.96
CA GLU A 231 15.15 4.26 15.37
C GLU A 231 15.52 5.64 15.96
N GLU A 232 15.99 6.58 15.14
CA GLU A 232 16.32 7.94 15.56
C GLU A 232 15.08 8.81 15.81
N LYS A 233 13.89 8.34 15.39
CA LYS A 233 12.63 9.06 15.55
C LYS A 233 11.80 8.46 16.67
N SER A 234 11.51 9.27 17.68
CA SER A 234 10.57 8.90 18.73
C SER A 234 9.13 8.86 18.18
N THR A 235 8.63 7.65 17.93
CA THR A 235 7.23 7.38 17.61
C THR A 235 6.72 6.30 18.56
N SER A 236 5.58 6.52 19.19
CA SER A 236 5.04 5.58 20.16
C SER A 236 4.60 4.28 19.46
N GLU A 237 4.75 3.13 20.11
CA GLU A 237 4.33 1.85 19.52
C GLU A 237 2.85 1.82 19.14
N ILE A 238 1.99 2.49 19.91
CA ILE A 238 0.57 2.60 19.58
C ILE A 238 0.34 3.40 18.28
N ASP A 239 1.08 4.49 18.05
CA ASP A 239 0.98 5.26 16.79
C ASP A 239 1.45 4.41 15.58
N LYS A 240 2.52 3.63 15.78
CA LYS A 240 3.05 2.74 14.74
C LYS A 240 2.02 1.67 14.34
N LYS A 241 1.50 0.94 15.33
CA LYS A 241 0.43 -0.08 15.13
C LYS A 241 -0.83 0.50 14.50
N THR A 242 -1.21 1.72 14.88
CA THR A 242 -2.35 2.41 14.25
C THR A 242 -2.07 2.78 12.80
N THR A 243 -0.82 3.10 12.45
CA THR A 243 -0.45 3.39 11.05
C THR A 243 -0.57 2.12 10.21
N ASP A 244 -0.07 0.99 10.70
CA ASP A 244 -0.24 -0.31 10.03
C ASP A 244 -1.72 -0.65 9.82
N LEU A 245 -2.56 -0.47 10.85
CA LEU A 245 -3.99 -0.73 10.74
C LEU A 245 -4.71 0.25 9.80
N LEU A 246 -4.26 1.51 9.73
CA LEU A 246 -4.78 2.51 8.80
C LEU A 246 -4.52 2.09 7.35
N ASP A 247 -3.26 1.77 7.03
CA ASP A 247 -2.85 1.33 5.70
C ASP A 247 -3.67 0.11 5.28
N PHE A 248 -3.76 -0.88 6.17
CA PHE A 248 -4.49 -2.13 5.91
C PHE A 248 -5.99 -1.89 5.70
N THR A 249 -6.65 -1.11 6.57
CA THR A 249 -8.09 -0.85 6.51
C THR A 249 -8.46 -0.06 5.26
N MET A 250 -7.70 0.97 4.93
CA MET A 250 -7.92 1.78 3.73
C MET A 250 -7.75 0.94 2.47
N SER A 251 -6.66 0.18 2.37
CA SER A 251 -6.41 -0.66 1.19
C SER A 251 -7.44 -1.77 1.01
N ILE A 252 -7.89 -2.43 2.09
CA ILE A 252 -8.97 -3.42 1.99
C ILE A 252 -10.30 -2.78 1.60
N GLY A 253 -10.64 -1.63 2.17
CA GLY A 253 -11.87 -0.93 1.83
C GLY A 253 -11.95 -0.61 0.33
N LEU A 254 -10.84 -0.14 -0.24
CA LEU A 254 -10.73 0.13 -1.67
C LEU A 254 -10.78 -1.14 -2.52
N GLU A 255 -10.10 -2.22 -2.12
CA GLU A 255 -10.17 -3.50 -2.87
C GLU A 255 -11.56 -4.16 -2.80
N GLU A 256 -12.28 -4.05 -1.67
CA GLU A 256 -13.65 -4.57 -1.56
C GLU A 256 -14.60 -3.75 -2.42
N LEU A 257 -14.49 -2.42 -2.40
CA LEU A 257 -15.34 -1.56 -3.23
C LEU A 257 -15.06 -1.79 -4.73
N ARG A 258 -13.79 -1.95 -5.12
CA ARG A 258 -13.39 -2.33 -6.48
C ARG A 258 -14.12 -3.60 -6.96
N ARG A 259 -14.16 -4.61 -6.08
CA ARG A 259 -14.66 -5.94 -6.42
C ARG A 259 -16.18 -6.00 -6.42
N SER A 260 -16.80 -5.42 -5.38
CA SER A 260 -18.22 -5.60 -5.09
C SER A 260 -19.09 -4.48 -5.63
N GLU A 261 -18.51 -3.29 -5.85
CA GLU A 261 -19.23 -2.04 -6.10
C GLU A 261 -20.32 -1.76 -5.04
N ASP A 262 -20.15 -2.33 -3.84
CA ASP A 262 -21.16 -2.37 -2.78
C ASP A 262 -20.59 -1.85 -1.45
N TRP A 263 -21.17 -0.76 -0.97
CA TRP A 263 -20.80 -0.13 0.28
C TRP A 263 -21.16 -0.96 1.52
N ASP A 264 -22.18 -1.81 1.46
CA ASP A 264 -22.53 -2.71 2.57
C ASP A 264 -21.52 -3.85 2.68
N LYS A 265 -20.99 -4.34 1.55
CA LYS A 265 -19.87 -5.29 1.55
C LYS A 265 -18.57 -4.65 2.02
N THR A 266 -18.33 -3.41 1.62
CA THR A 266 -17.20 -2.60 2.12
C THR A 266 -17.29 -2.40 3.63
N ARG A 267 -18.49 -2.09 4.15
CA ARG A 267 -18.78 -2.00 5.58
C ARG A 267 -18.50 -3.33 6.29
N GLN A 268 -18.96 -4.43 5.73
CA GLN A 268 -18.70 -5.78 6.24
C GLN A 268 -17.20 -6.07 6.33
N ALA A 269 -16.40 -5.66 5.33
CA ALA A 269 -14.94 -5.82 5.35
C ALA A 269 -14.31 -5.02 6.50
N ILE A 270 -14.67 -3.74 6.66
CA ILE A 270 -14.16 -2.88 7.73
C ILE A 270 -14.53 -3.46 9.10
N GLN A 271 -15.78 -3.88 9.30
CA GLN A 271 -16.24 -4.52 10.53
C GLN A 271 -15.45 -5.80 10.83
N THR A 272 -15.16 -6.61 9.80
CA THR A 272 -14.36 -7.82 9.93
C THR A 272 -12.95 -7.51 10.46
N ILE A 273 -12.30 -6.46 9.94
CA ILE A 273 -10.99 -6.00 10.43
C ILE A 273 -11.08 -5.57 11.89
N LEU A 274 -12.01 -4.66 12.21
CA LEU A 274 -12.11 -4.06 13.55
C LEU A 274 -12.40 -5.13 14.61
N ASN A 275 -13.34 -6.03 14.34
CA ASN A 275 -13.73 -7.11 15.25
C ASN A 275 -12.61 -8.14 15.44
N SER A 276 -11.88 -8.46 14.37
CA SER A 276 -10.82 -9.47 14.40
C SER A 276 -9.52 -8.94 15.00
N TYR A 277 -9.21 -7.66 14.78
CA TYR A 277 -8.05 -6.99 15.38
C TYR A 277 -8.28 -6.70 16.87
N GLY A 278 -9.42 -6.12 17.24
CA GLY A 278 -9.92 -6.12 18.62
C GLY A 278 -9.29 -5.13 19.62
N ASP A 279 -8.10 -4.58 19.36
CA ASP A 279 -7.44 -3.64 20.30
C ASP A 279 -8.09 -2.24 20.25
N LYS A 280 -8.88 -1.95 21.28
CA LYS A 280 -9.63 -0.69 21.43
C LYS A 280 -8.76 0.56 21.39
N SER A 281 -7.54 0.50 21.95
CA SER A 281 -6.68 1.68 22.06
C SER A 281 -6.18 2.08 20.67
N VAL A 282 -5.78 1.09 19.87
CA VAL A 282 -5.35 1.28 18.48
C VAL A 282 -6.53 1.69 17.60
N ILE A 283 -7.72 1.09 17.77
CA ILE A 283 -8.94 1.45 17.00
C ILE A 283 -9.41 2.87 17.32
N GLN A 284 -9.36 3.29 18.59
CA GLN A 284 -9.65 4.67 18.97
C GLN A 284 -8.71 5.66 18.29
N LEU A 285 -7.42 5.32 18.22
CA LEU A 285 -6.43 6.15 17.56
C LEU A 285 -6.57 6.12 16.03
N LEU A 286 -6.96 4.98 15.43
CA LEU A 286 -7.26 4.84 14.00
C LEU A 286 -8.33 5.85 13.58
N LYS A 287 -9.45 5.88 14.29
CA LYS A 287 -10.49 6.89 14.08
C LYS A 287 -9.92 8.31 14.12
N SER A 288 -9.04 8.59 15.07
CA SER A 288 -8.41 9.90 15.20
C SER A 288 -7.50 10.23 14.00
N PHE A 289 -6.73 9.25 13.52
CA PHE A 289 -5.86 9.41 12.36
C PHE A 289 -6.65 9.69 11.08
N ILE A 290 -7.76 8.97 10.88
CA ILE A 290 -8.65 9.17 9.73
C ILE A 290 -9.31 10.54 9.80
N LYS A 291 -9.81 10.99 10.98
CA LYS A 291 -10.37 12.35 11.13
C LYS A 291 -9.35 13.45 10.81
N ARG A 292 -8.08 13.25 11.16
CA ARG A 292 -6.98 14.21 10.89
C ARG A 292 -6.50 14.18 9.43
N GLY A 293 -6.77 13.09 8.70
CA GLY A 293 -6.38 12.94 7.29
C GLY A 293 -4.92 12.54 7.10
N ARG A 294 -4.44 11.52 7.83
CA ARG A 294 -3.13 10.90 7.57
C ARG A 294 -3.03 10.36 6.13
N LEU A 295 -1.80 10.35 5.59
CA LEU A 295 -1.48 10.19 4.17
C LEU A 295 -1.67 8.76 3.65
N THR A 296 -2.91 8.45 3.28
CA THR A 296 -3.25 7.36 2.33
C THR A 296 -4.36 7.89 1.42
N MET A 297 -4.10 8.97 0.66
CA MET A 297 -5.15 9.68 -0.09
C MET A 297 -4.66 10.31 -1.38
N GLN A 298 -5.36 10.10 -2.49
CA GLN A 298 -5.24 10.99 -3.64
C GLN A 298 -5.57 12.40 -3.13
N GLY A 299 -4.59 13.30 -3.11
CA GLY A 299 -4.89 14.70 -2.82
C GLY A 299 -5.69 15.31 -3.98
N ASN A 300 -6.07 16.58 -3.87
CA ASN A 300 -6.94 17.20 -4.87
C ASN A 300 -6.22 17.20 -6.24
N GLU A 301 -6.79 16.62 -7.29
CA GLU A 301 -6.13 16.58 -8.61
C GLU A 301 -5.88 18.00 -9.16
N GLU A 302 -6.73 18.96 -8.79
CA GLU A 302 -6.59 20.39 -9.07
C GLU A 302 -5.39 21.04 -8.35
N SER A 303 -4.80 20.36 -7.36
CA SER A 303 -3.62 20.83 -6.61
C SER A 303 -2.30 20.31 -7.18
N ILE A 304 -2.31 19.59 -8.30
CA ILE A 304 -1.09 19.17 -9.01
C ILE A 304 -0.51 20.38 -9.77
N ASP A 305 0.03 21.34 -9.01
CA ASP A 305 0.88 22.40 -9.53
C ASP A 305 2.32 22.11 -9.07
N LEU A 306 3.09 21.46 -9.95
CA LEU A 306 4.49 21.11 -9.69
C LEU A 306 5.38 22.34 -9.51
N SER A 307 4.92 23.55 -9.88
CA SER A 307 5.66 24.78 -9.59
C SER A 307 5.59 25.18 -8.10
N LYS A 308 4.65 24.59 -7.34
CA LYS A 308 4.47 24.80 -5.90
C LYS A 308 5.11 23.73 -5.02
N THR A 309 5.84 22.76 -5.58
CA THR A 309 6.52 21.72 -4.77
C THR A 309 7.59 22.30 -3.85
N THR A 310 8.12 23.49 -4.16
CA THR A 310 9.03 24.27 -3.31
C THR A 310 8.32 24.93 -2.12
N GLU A 311 6.99 25.07 -2.15
CA GLU A 311 6.19 25.73 -1.11
C GLU A 311 5.30 24.75 -0.32
N THR A 312 4.81 23.68 -0.96
CA THR A 312 4.02 22.61 -0.34
C THR A 312 4.28 21.26 -1.02
N LEU A 313 4.37 20.17 -0.27
CA LEU A 313 4.59 18.81 -0.82
C LEU A 313 3.30 18.09 -1.25
N GLN A 314 2.16 18.79 -1.17
CA GLN A 314 0.83 18.30 -1.50
C GLN A 314 0.70 17.76 -2.95
N PRO A 315 1.36 18.34 -3.99
CA PRO A 315 1.33 17.81 -5.34
C PRO A 315 2.01 16.43 -5.47
N LEU A 316 3.15 16.23 -4.80
CA LEU A 316 3.92 14.98 -4.84
C LEU A 316 3.19 13.84 -4.10
N THR A 317 2.58 14.15 -2.96
CA THR A 317 1.75 13.19 -2.20
C THR A 317 0.47 12.83 -2.95
N THR A 318 -0.14 13.80 -3.65
CA THR A 318 -1.29 13.55 -4.52
C THR A 318 -0.95 12.62 -5.67
N MET A 319 0.19 12.83 -6.34
CA MET A 319 0.63 11.98 -7.45
C MET A 319 1.00 10.56 -7.00
N HIS A 320 1.69 10.40 -5.87
CA HIS A 320 1.99 9.08 -5.31
C HIS A 320 0.71 8.33 -4.95
N ASN A 321 -0.23 8.98 -4.28
CA ASN A 321 -1.46 8.31 -3.87
C ASN A 321 -2.42 8.09 -5.04
N LYS A 322 -2.38 8.93 -6.10
CA LYS A 322 -3.03 8.63 -7.39
C LYS A 322 -2.47 7.35 -8.01
N ALA A 323 -1.14 7.22 -8.04
CA ALA A 323 -0.47 6.03 -8.57
C ALA A 323 -0.72 4.77 -7.72
N ARG A 324 -0.87 4.93 -6.40
CA ARG A 324 -1.03 3.83 -5.43
C ARG A 324 -2.48 3.39 -5.22
N LEU A 325 -3.44 4.31 -5.25
CA LEU A 325 -4.85 4.03 -4.92
C LEU A 325 -5.73 3.90 -6.16
N ASN A 326 -5.47 4.63 -7.25
CA ASN A 326 -6.26 4.60 -8.49
C ASN A 326 -7.79 4.82 -8.32
N PHE A 327 -8.22 5.39 -7.18
CA PHE A 327 -9.60 5.79 -6.89
C PHE A 327 -9.72 7.31 -6.85
N ASP A 328 -10.90 7.83 -7.17
CA ASP A 328 -11.18 9.26 -7.10
C ASP A 328 -11.33 9.75 -5.64
N LYS A 329 -11.27 11.06 -5.48
CA LYS A 329 -11.34 11.73 -4.18
C LYS A 329 -12.66 11.46 -3.43
N ASN A 330 -13.80 11.46 -4.12
CA ASN A 330 -15.10 11.29 -3.45
C ASN A 330 -15.20 9.88 -2.86
N THR A 331 -14.81 8.87 -3.63
CA THR A 331 -14.72 7.48 -3.14
C THR A 331 -13.85 7.38 -1.89
N THR A 332 -12.71 8.07 -1.87
CA THR A 332 -11.81 8.08 -0.71
C THR A 332 -12.45 8.78 0.51
N ASP A 333 -13.13 9.91 0.31
CA ASP A 333 -13.79 10.66 1.38
C ASP A 333 -14.99 9.89 1.97
N ASP A 334 -15.76 9.19 1.13
CA ASP A 334 -16.86 8.33 1.57
C ASP A 334 -16.35 7.13 2.38
N LEU A 335 -15.28 6.47 1.91
CA LEU A 335 -14.64 5.38 2.63
C LEU A 335 -14.13 5.81 4.01
N ARG A 336 -13.55 7.01 4.11
CA ARG A 336 -13.12 7.57 5.41
C ARG A 336 -14.28 7.75 6.37
N THR A 337 -15.39 8.29 5.88
CA THR A 337 -16.60 8.50 6.66
C THR A 337 -17.11 7.16 7.19
N LEU A 338 -17.19 6.16 6.32
CA LEU A 338 -17.56 4.80 6.69
C LEU A 338 -16.63 4.21 7.75
N ILE A 339 -15.31 4.29 7.59
CA ILE A 339 -14.37 3.74 8.60
C ILE A 339 -14.51 4.47 9.95
N ILE A 340 -14.73 5.79 9.93
CA ILE A 340 -14.99 6.56 11.16
C ILE A 340 -16.25 6.05 11.87
N GLU A 341 -17.34 5.88 11.13
CA GLU A 341 -18.62 5.37 11.67
C GLU A 341 -18.45 3.98 12.27
N GLU A 342 -17.79 3.07 11.56
CA GLU A 342 -17.58 1.69 12.04
C GLU A 342 -16.63 1.63 13.25
N CYS A 343 -15.62 2.50 13.31
CA CYS A 343 -14.81 2.65 14.52
C CYS A 343 -15.65 3.15 15.70
N GLU A 344 -16.59 4.08 15.48
CA GLU A 344 -17.48 4.58 16.53
C GLU A 344 -18.45 3.51 17.01
N ALA A 345 -19.08 2.78 16.09
CA ALA A 345 -19.97 1.67 16.40
C ALA A 345 -19.24 0.56 17.18
N TYR A 346 -18.02 0.21 16.77
CA TYR A 346 -17.19 -0.78 17.47
C TYR A 346 -16.90 -0.36 18.92
N LEU A 347 -16.47 0.89 19.12
CA LEU A 347 -16.12 1.41 20.45
C LEU A 347 -17.34 1.57 21.36
N GLN A 348 -18.52 1.89 20.81
CA GLN A 348 -19.77 1.94 21.57
C GLN A 348 -20.25 0.55 22.00
N SER A 349 -20.12 -0.44 21.12
CA SER A 349 -20.53 -1.82 21.38
C SER A 349 -19.60 -2.57 22.35
N ASN A 350 -18.41 -2.03 22.58
CA ASN A 350 -17.39 -2.62 23.45
C ASN A 350 -16.87 -1.59 24.47
N PRO A 351 -17.67 -1.17 25.47
CA PRO A 351 -17.24 -0.20 26.49
C PRO A 351 -16.05 -0.72 27.31
N GLN A 352 -15.24 0.19 27.86
CA GLN A 352 -13.99 -0.13 28.57
C GLN A 352 -14.20 -0.97 29.83
#